data_AF-A0A0J8VEH6-F1
#
_entry.id   AF-A0A0J8VEH6-F1
#
_cell.length_a   1.000
_cell.length_b   1.000
_cell.length_c   1.000
_cell.angle_alpha   90.00
_cell.angle_beta   90.00
_cell.angle_gamma   90.00
#
_symmetry.space_group_name_H-M   'P 1'
#
loop_
_entity.id
_entity.type
_entity.pdbx_description
1 polymer ?
#
loop_
_entity_poly.entity_id
_entity_poly.type
_entity_poly.pdbx_seq_one_letter_code
_entity_poly.pdbx_strand_id
1 'polypeptide(L)'
;MPRVSQEVAAQTRQKIIDASFSLLVEQGNDALTFTKIAQAAKVSRSGINAHFKKKSELLDALKPMLKKVITDKLDFTSGKKFFDSWKDAIDNDSYFRNVIAHANALCNEKEGVAGLIELIGGDDENPEDHILMAIGYAVVHCAKSGGKSGCCS
;
A
#
# COMPACT_ATOMS: atom_id res chain seq x y z
N MET A 1 24.93 25.78 10.71
CA MET A 1 23.48 25.49 10.58
C MET A 1 23.22 24.20 9.78
N PRO A 2 23.54 22.99 10.28
CA PRO A 2 23.38 21.74 9.50
C PRO A 2 22.13 20.91 9.87
N ARG A 3 21.64 21.02 11.11
CA ARG A 3 20.58 20.14 11.63
C ARG A 3 19.19 20.52 11.09
N VAL A 4 18.90 21.82 11.06
CA VAL A 4 17.63 22.36 10.54
C VAL A 4 17.45 22.02 9.05
N SER A 5 18.51 22.01 8.24
CA SER A 5 18.41 21.67 6.80
C SER A 5 18.20 20.17 6.57
N GLN A 6 18.79 19.29 7.38
CA GLN A 6 18.55 17.84 7.33
C GLN A 6 17.12 17.49 7.76
N GLU A 7 16.62 18.12 8.83
CA GLU A 7 15.24 17.93 9.29
C GLU A 7 14.22 18.38 8.24
N VAL A 8 14.43 19.54 7.60
CA VAL A 8 13.58 20.02 6.50
C VAL A 8 13.61 19.07 5.29
N ALA A 9 14.78 18.53 4.95
CA ALA A 9 14.92 17.55 3.87
C ALA A 9 14.16 16.25 4.20
N ALA A 10 14.25 15.76 5.43
CA ALA A 10 13.52 14.57 5.89
C ALA A 10 12.00 14.79 5.86
N GLN A 11 11.51 15.94 6.33
CA GLN A 11 10.09 16.30 6.28
C GLN A 11 9.58 16.38 4.84
N THR A 12 10.37 16.96 3.92
CA THR A 12 10.02 17.04 2.50
C THR A 12 9.96 15.64 1.87
N ARG A 13 10.93 14.78 2.19
CA ARG A 13 10.93 13.38 1.74
C ARG A 13 9.67 12.65 2.23
N GLN A 14 9.28 12.83 3.49
CA GLN A 14 8.08 12.20 4.04
C GLN A 14 6.80 12.71 3.37
N LYS A 15 6.67 14.02 3.13
CA LYS A 15 5.53 14.59 2.37
C LYS A 15 5.38 13.96 0.98
N ILE A 16 6.49 13.69 0.30
CA ILE A 16 6.48 13.01 -1.01
C ILE A 16 5.97 11.58 -0.86
N ILE A 17 6.41 10.84 0.17
CA ILE A 17 5.97 9.47 0.46
C ILE A 17 4.47 9.44 0.75
N ASP A 18 4.00 10.30 1.66
CA ASP A 18 2.60 10.35 2.10
C ASP A 18 1.66 10.69 0.93
N ALA A 19 2.03 11.70 0.14
CA ALA A 19 1.26 12.09 -1.05
C ALA A 19 1.25 10.98 -2.11
N SER A 20 2.37 10.29 -2.31
CA SER A 20 2.45 9.18 -3.25
C SER A 20 1.59 7.99 -2.79
N PHE A 21 1.66 7.63 -1.52
CA PHE A 21 0.84 6.55 -0.97
C PHE A 21 -0.66 6.87 -1.08
N SER A 22 -1.05 8.12 -0.78
CA SER A 22 -2.43 8.57 -0.94
C SER A 22 -2.90 8.48 -2.41
N LEU A 23 -2.09 8.95 -3.36
CA LEU A 23 -2.40 8.83 -4.79
C LEU A 23 -2.53 7.37 -5.24
N LEU A 24 -1.67 6.48 -4.75
CA LEU A 24 -1.75 5.05 -5.05
C LEU A 24 -3.07 4.45 -4.57
N VAL A 25 -3.47 4.75 -3.34
CA VAL A 25 -4.69 4.21 -2.73
C VAL A 25 -5.94 4.79 -3.38
N GLU A 26 -5.95 6.08 -3.74
CA GLU A 26 -7.14 6.75 -4.27
C GLU A 26 -7.33 6.58 -5.78
N GLN A 27 -6.24 6.50 -6.54
CA GLN A 27 -6.26 6.61 -8.00
C GLN A 27 -5.48 5.48 -8.70
N GLY A 28 -4.85 4.57 -7.94
CA GLY A 28 -4.08 3.47 -8.48
C GLY A 28 -2.70 3.85 -9.04
N ASN A 29 -2.00 2.84 -9.55
CA ASN A 29 -0.61 2.95 -10.00
C ASN A 29 -0.37 3.98 -11.12
N ASP A 30 -1.35 4.17 -12.01
CA ASP A 30 -1.25 5.12 -13.13
C ASP A 30 -1.18 6.58 -12.66
N ALA A 31 -1.65 6.86 -11.44
CA ALA A 31 -1.54 8.18 -10.83
C ALA A 31 -0.16 8.48 -10.25
N LEU A 32 0.72 7.48 -10.08
CA LEU A 32 2.09 7.63 -9.55
C LEU A 32 3.07 8.19 -10.58
N THR A 33 2.76 9.38 -11.09
CA THR A 33 3.66 10.18 -11.95
C THR A 33 4.30 11.28 -11.12
N PHE A 34 5.57 11.63 -11.41
CA PHE A 34 6.27 12.70 -10.70
C PHE A 34 5.53 14.05 -10.79
N THR A 35 4.76 14.28 -11.85
CA THR A 35 3.90 15.45 -11.99
C THR A 35 2.80 15.48 -10.93
N LYS A 36 2.00 14.41 -10.85
CA LYS A 36 0.89 14.31 -9.89
C LYS A 36 1.41 14.30 -8.45
N ILE A 37 2.51 13.60 -8.20
CA ILE A 37 3.15 13.55 -6.88
C ILE A 37 3.65 14.95 -6.47
N ALA A 38 4.28 15.71 -7.38
CA ALA A 38 4.78 17.05 -7.07
C ALA A 38 3.63 17.98 -6.67
N GLN A 39 2.54 17.93 -7.42
CA GLN A 39 1.33 18.68 -7.13
C GLN A 39 0.72 18.28 -5.79
N ALA A 40 0.55 16.99 -5.53
CA ALA A 40 -0.04 16.47 -4.30
C ALA A 40 0.81 16.78 -3.05
N ALA A 41 2.13 16.61 -3.15
CA ALA A 41 3.08 16.92 -2.07
C ALA A 41 3.38 18.42 -1.91
N LYS A 42 2.88 19.27 -2.83
CA LYS A 42 3.15 20.71 -2.90
C LYS A 42 4.65 21.02 -2.94
N VAL A 43 5.38 20.28 -3.79
CA VAL A 43 6.82 20.45 -4.04
C VAL A 43 7.08 20.66 -5.54
N SER A 44 8.27 21.13 -5.91
CA SER A 44 8.66 21.20 -7.32
C SER A 44 9.06 19.82 -7.85
N ARG A 45 8.97 19.61 -9.18
CA ARG A 45 9.51 18.39 -9.82
C ARG A 45 11.01 18.20 -9.55
N SER A 46 11.78 19.29 -9.54
CA SER A 46 13.20 19.26 -9.17
C SER A 46 13.39 18.82 -7.71
N GLY A 47 12.50 19.24 -6.81
CA GLY A 47 12.45 18.79 -5.41
C GLY A 47 12.25 17.30 -5.26
N ILE A 48 11.38 16.66 -6.08
CA ILE A 48 11.25 15.19 -6.08
C ILE A 48 12.56 14.54 -6.52
N ASN A 49 13.15 14.99 -7.63
CA ASN A 49 14.41 14.45 -8.15
C ASN A 49 15.59 14.60 -7.17
N ALA A 50 15.51 15.49 -6.19
CA ALA A 50 16.49 15.59 -5.12
C ALA A 50 16.39 14.43 -4.11
N HIS A 51 15.20 13.85 -3.92
CA HIS A 51 14.93 12.78 -2.94
C HIS A 51 14.79 11.38 -3.55
N PHE A 52 14.29 11.28 -4.78
CA PHE A 52 14.04 10.02 -5.48
C PHE A 52 14.55 10.15 -6.92
N LYS A 53 15.63 9.45 -7.25
CA LYS A 53 16.23 9.49 -8.60
C LYS A 53 15.47 8.60 -9.58
N LYS A 54 14.87 7.53 -9.06
CA LYS A 54 14.13 6.54 -9.84
C LYS A 54 12.76 6.31 -9.24
N LYS A 55 11.79 5.92 -10.08
CA LYS A 55 10.45 5.53 -9.61
C LYS A 55 10.53 4.33 -8.65
N SER A 56 11.44 3.38 -8.89
CA SER A 56 11.64 2.21 -8.01
C SER A 56 12.01 2.60 -6.58
N GLU A 57 12.90 3.58 -6.39
CA GLU A 57 13.29 4.07 -5.06
C GLU A 57 12.10 4.67 -4.30
N LEU A 58 11.20 5.34 -5.02
CA LEU A 58 9.95 5.84 -4.45
C LEU A 58 9.04 4.68 -4.05
N LEU A 59 8.81 3.71 -4.94
CA LEU A 59 7.97 2.54 -4.67
C LEU A 59 8.49 1.74 -3.47
N ASP A 60 9.80 1.54 -3.38
CA ASP A 60 10.44 0.88 -2.23
C ASP A 60 10.18 1.65 -0.92
N ALA A 61 10.18 2.98 -0.97
CA ALA A 61 9.85 3.82 0.18
C ALA A 61 8.37 3.78 0.58
N LEU A 62 7.48 3.27 -0.29
CA LEU A 62 6.06 3.07 0.02
C LEU A 62 5.79 1.70 0.69
N LYS A 63 6.65 0.70 0.48
CA LYS A 63 6.49 -0.65 1.06
C LYS A 63 6.26 -0.66 2.59
N PRO A 64 6.96 0.17 3.41
CA PRO A 64 6.68 0.24 4.85
C PRO A 64 5.26 0.72 5.17
N MET A 65 4.68 1.59 4.35
CA MET A 65 3.32 2.09 4.54
C MET A 65 2.29 0.97 4.28
N LEU A 66 2.49 0.19 3.21
CA LEU A 66 1.69 -1.00 2.93
C LEU A 66 1.76 -2.00 4.08
N LYS A 67 2.98 -2.34 4.52
CA LYS A 67 3.18 -3.26 5.65
C LYS A 67 2.45 -2.76 6.89
N LYS A 68 2.58 -1.47 7.22
CA LYS A 68 1.90 -0.86 8.36
C LYS A 68 0.37 -1.01 8.27
N VAL A 69 -0.24 -0.70 7.13
CA VAL A 69 -1.69 -0.88 6.95
C VAL A 69 -2.11 -2.33 7.18
N ILE A 70 -1.35 -3.28 6.66
CA ILE A 70 -1.60 -4.72 6.83
C ILE A 70 -1.47 -5.13 8.30
N THR A 71 -0.37 -4.75 8.96
CA THR A 71 -0.10 -5.14 10.35
C THR A 71 -1.00 -4.47 11.37
N ASP A 72 -1.48 -3.25 11.09
CA ASP A 72 -2.39 -2.52 11.97
C ASP A 72 -3.83 -3.03 11.88
N LYS A 73 -4.20 -3.71 10.79
CA LYS A 73 -5.59 -4.12 10.50
C LYS A 73 -5.88 -5.59 10.71
N LEU A 74 -4.87 -6.45 10.59
CA LEU A 74 -5.07 -7.89 10.58
C LEU A 74 -4.58 -8.55 11.86
N ASP A 75 -5.22 -9.66 12.20
CA ASP A 75 -4.86 -10.50 13.35
C ASP A 75 -3.99 -11.67 12.85
N PHE A 76 -2.72 -11.68 13.21
CA PHE A 76 -1.76 -12.71 12.78
C PHE A 76 -1.57 -13.83 13.81
N THR A 77 -2.42 -13.92 14.84
CA THR A 77 -2.29 -14.95 15.89
C THR A 77 -2.52 -16.37 15.39
N SER A 78 -3.29 -16.53 14.30
CA SER A 78 -3.44 -17.78 13.56
C SER A 78 -3.93 -17.50 12.14
N GLY A 79 -3.80 -18.47 11.23
CA GLY A 79 -4.30 -18.37 9.86
C GLY A 79 -5.81 -18.13 9.80
N LYS A 80 -6.58 -18.77 10.70
CA LYS A 80 -8.03 -18.50 10.79
C LYS A 80 -8.32 -17.05 11.20
N LYS A 81 -7.64 -16.54 12.23
CA LYS A 81 -7.81 -15.15 12.69
C LYS A 81 -7.36 -14.14 11.64
N PHE A 82 -6.30 -14.46 10.91
CA PHE A 82 -5.84 -13.69 9.76
C PHE A 82 -6.92 -13.63 8.69
N PHE A 83 -7.49 -14.77 8.29
CA PHE A 83 -8.55 -14.79 7.28
C PHE A 83 -9.82 -14.06 7.75
N ASP A 84 -10.27 -14.28 8.98
CA ASP A 84 -11.47 -13.63 9.54
C ASP A 84 -11.30 -12.09 9.56
N SER A 85 -10.16 -11.59 10.03
CA SER A 85 -9.86 -10.15 10.07
C SER A 85 -9.63 -9.55 8.68
N TRP A 86 -9.03 -10.31 7.75
CA TRP A 86 -8.88 -9.90 6.35
C TRP A 86 -10.24 -9.72 5.68
N LYS A 87 -11.12 -10.70 5.84
CA LYS A 87 -12.48 -10.64 5.31
C LYS A 87 -13.23 -9.43 5.85
N ASP A 88 -13.21 -9.21 7.15
CA ASP A 88 -13.84 -8.04 7.79
C ASP A 88 -13.29 -6.72 7.23
N ALA A 89 -11.95 -6.59 7.14
CA ALA A 89 -11.32 -5.39 6.60
C ALA A 89 -11.67 -5.16 5.12
N ILE A 90 -11.72 -6.21 4.30
CA ILE A 90 -12.18 -6.08 2.91
C ILE A 90 -13.64 -5.65 2.85
N ASP A 91 -14.52 -6.20 3.68
CA ASP A 91 -15.97 -5.91 3.64
C ASP A 91 -16.30 -4.51 4.17
N ASN A 92 -15.61 -4.06 5.21
CA ASN A 92 -16.02 -2.92 6.02
C ASN A 92 -15.05 -1.72 5.98
N ASP A 93 -13.84 -1.86 5.43
CA ASP A 93 -12.85 -0.77 5.36
C ASP A 93 -12.48 -0.47 3.88
N SER A 94 -13.08 0.57 3.32
CA SER A 94 -12.83 0.99 1.93
C SER A 94 -11.37 1.39 1.70
N TYR A 95 -10.69 1.93 2.72
CA TYR A 95 -9.29 2.32 2.60
C TYR A 95 -8.41 1.07 2.53
N PHE A 96 -8.62 0.09 3.41
CA PHE A 96 -7.92 -1.19 3.35
C PHE A 96 -8.16 -1.91 2.02
N ARG A 97 -9.42 -1.95 1.57
CA ARG A 97 -9.78 -2.55 0.27
C ARG A 97 -9.00 -1.92 -0.89
N ASN A 98 -8.90 -0.59 -0.92
CA ASN A 98 -8.16 0.12 -1.96
C ASN A 98 -6.64 -0.12 -1.86
N VAL A 99 -6.09 -0.18 -0.64
CA VAL A 99 -4.68 -0.55 -0.42
C VAL A 99 -4.39 -1.93 -1.01
N ILE A 100 -5.24 -2.93 -0.71
CA ILE A 100 -5.08 -4.29 -1.23
C ILE A 100 -5.25 -4.34 -2.76
N ALA A 101 -6.23 -3.62 -3.31
CA ALA A 101 -6.48 -3.55 -4.75
C ALA A 101 -5.28 -2.99 -5.56
N HIS A 102 -4.40 -2.23 -4.91
CA HIS A 102 -3.24 -1.59 -5.53
C HIS A 102 -1.90 -2.09 -5.00
N ALA A 103 -1.89 -3.12 -4.15
CA ALA A 103 -0.68 -3.66 -3.52
C ALA A 103 0.34 -4.21 -4.53
N ASN A 104 -0.12 -4.68 -5.70
CA ASN A 104 0.73 -5.19 -6.78
C ASN A 104 1.70 -4.14 -7.36
N ALA A 105 1.44 -2.85 -7.14
CA ALA A 105 2.36 -1.78 -7.52
C ALA A 105 3.61 -1.75 -6.62
N LEU A 106 3.54 -2.37 -5.43
CA LEU A 106 4.56 -2.26 -4.39
C LEU A 106 5.30 -3.58 -4.13
N CYS A 107 4.64 -4.73 -4.29
CA CYS A 107 5.26 -6.03 -4.12
C CYS A 107 4.77 -7.01 -5.18
N ASN A 108 5.65 -7.95 -5.54
CA ASN A 108 5.23 -9.11 -6.34
C ASN A 108 4.58 -10.19 -5.45
N GLU A 109 3.94 -11.17 -6.08
CA GLU A 109 3.25 -12.28 -5.42
C GLU A 109 4.15 -13.01 -4.42
N LYS A 110 5.39 -13.35 -4.84
CA LYS A 110 6.33 -14.09 -4.00
C LYS A 110 6.73 -13.30 -2.75
N GLU A 111 6.99 -12.00 -2.89
CA GLU A 111 7.31 -11.11 -1.75
C GLU A 111 6.11 -10.97 -0.80
N GLY A 112 4.91 -10.79 -1.35
CA GLY A 112 3.68 -10.60 -0.57
C GLY A 112 3.33 -11.85 0.25
N VAL A 113 3.31 -13.03 -0.38
CA VAL A 113 2.99 -14.30 0.28
C VAL A 113 4.03 -14.65 1.35
N ALA A 114 5.32 -14.55 1.02
CA ALA A 114 6.38 -14.85 1.99
C ALA A 114 6.29 -13.94 3.23
N GLY A 115 6.04 -12.64 3.05
CA GLY A 115 5.87 -11.71 4.16
C GLY A 115 4.65 -12.01 5.04
N LEU A 116 3.57 -12.54 4.48
CA LEU A 116 2.39 -12.96 5.25
C LEU A 116 2.65 -14.26 6.02
N ILE A 117 3.34 -15.23 5.42
CA ILE A 117 3.76 -16.47 6.09
C ILE A 117 4.61 -16.15 7.33
N GLU A 118 5.59 -15.24 7.18
CA GLU A 118 6.44 -14.79 8.28
C GLU A 118 5.65 -14.15 9.44
N LEU A 119 4.53 -13.48 9.14
CA LEU A 119 3.70 -12.82 10.16
C LEU A 119 2.79 -13.80 10.91
N ILE A 120 2.26 -14.82 10.24
CA ILE A 120 1.32 -15.80 10.83
C ILE A 120 2.04 -16.89 11.65
N GLY A 121 3.32 -17.14 11.36
CA GLY A 121 4.02 -18.42 11.59
C GLY A 121 4.46 -18.79 13.01
N GLY A 122 3.55 -18.90 13.98
CA GLY A 122 3.82 -19.58 15.25
C GLY A 122 3.34 -21.03 15.28
N ASP A 123 2.01 -21.20 15.18
CA ASP A 123 1.31 -22.45 15.51
C ASP A 123 0.29 -22.89 14.44
N ASP A 124 0.25 -22.23 13.27
CA ASP A 124 -0.67 -22.60 12.20
C ASP A 124 -0.09 -23.73 11.33
N GLU A 125 -0.84 -24.83 11.19
CA GLU A 125 -0.43 -25.99 10.42
C GLU A 125 -0.40 -25.70 8.91
N ASN A 126 -1.22 -24.76 8.42
CA ASN A 126 -1.40 -24.45 7.00
C ASN A 126 -1.65 -22.93 6.76
N PRO A 127 -0.65 -22.06 7.03
CA PRO A 127 -0.81 -20.61 6.84
C PRO A 127 -1.02 -20.22 5.37
N GLU A 128 -0.50 -21.01 4.43
CA GLU A 128 -0.61 -20.76 2.99
C GLU A 128 -2.07 -20.88 2.50
N ASP A 129 -2.83 -21.87 2.98
CA ASP A 129 -4.25 -22.03 2.61
C ASP A 129 -5.07 -20.80 2.99
N HIS A 130 -4.85 -20.27 4.20
CA HIS A 130 -5.53 -19.06 4.67
C HIS A 130 -5.15 -17.82 3.86
N ILE A 131 -3.89 -17.71 3.43
CA ILE A 131 -3.42 -16.64 2.54
C ILE A 131 -4.09 -16.75 1.16
N LEU A 132 -4.12 -17.94 0.57
CA LEU A 132 -4.78 -18.17 -0.72
C LEU A 132 -6.28 -17.88 -0.65
N MET A 133 -6.94 -18.28 0.44
CA MET A 133 -8.35 -17.93 0.69
C MET A 133 -8.54 -16.41 0.79
N ALA A 134 -7.68 -15.69 1.52
CA ALA A 134 -7.73 -14.24 1.67
C ALA A 134 -7.53 -13.51 0.34
N ILE A 135 -6.53 -13.93 -0.46
CA ILE A 135 -6.27 -13.40 -1.80
C ILE A 135 -7.46 -13.67 -2.72
N GLY A 136 -7.98 -14.91 -2.74
CA GLY A 136 -9.16 -15.27 -3.53
C GLY A 136 -10.40 -14.44 -3.13
N TYR A 137 -10.60 -14.21 -1.84
CA TYR A 137 -11.65 -13.33 -1.34
C TYR A 137 -11.50 -11.90 -1.84
N ALA A 138 -10.28 -11.34 -1.76
CA ALA A 138 -9.98 -10.00 -2.24
C ALA A 138 -10.20 -9.85 -3.75
N VAL A 139 -9.81 -10.84 -4.57
CA VAL A 139 -10.06 -10.82 -6.03
C VAL A 139 -11.55 -10.66 -6.35
N VAL A 140 -12.42 -11.33 -5.60
CA VAL A 140 -13.88 -11.27 -5.81
C VAL A 140 -14.50 -9.95 -5.33
N HIS A 141 -13.96 -9.35 -4.26
CA HIS A 141 -14.59 -8.23 -3.57
C HIS A 141 -13.97 -6.86 -3.87
N CYS A 142 -12.69 -6.80 -4.24
CA CYS A 142 -12.01 -5.57 -4.65
C CYS A 142 -12.39 -5.13 -6.07
N ALA A 143 -12.69 -6.05 -6.99
CA ALA A 143 -13.09 -5.71 -8.37
C ALA A 143 -14.38 -4.87 -8.44
N LYS A 144 -15.21 -4.88 -7.38
CA LYS A 144 -16.50 -4.19 -7.33
C LYS A 144 -16.38 -2.68 -7.03
N SER A 145 -15.21 -2.17 -6.62
CA SER A 145 -15.03 -0.74 -6.31
C SER A 145 -14.68 0.15 -7.52
N GLY A 146 -14.42 -0.43 -8.71
CA GLY A 146 -14.07 0.33 -9.92
C GLY A 146 -15.26 0.93 -10.70
N GLY A 147 -16.50 0.71 -10.26
CA GLY A 147 -17.69 1.11 -11.00
C GLY A 147 -18.29 2.43 -10.54
N LYS A 148 -17.69 3.57 -10.94
CA LYS A 148 -18.36 4.86 -11.21
C LYS A 148 -17.34 5.87 -11.77
N SER A 149 -16.79 5.58 -12.96
CA SER A 149 -16.47 6.66 -13.88
C SER A 149 -17.78 7.11 -14.50
N GLY A 150 -18.15 8.38 -14.28
CA GLY A 150 -19.31 8.99 -14.88
C GLY A 150 -19.23 8.88 -16.40
N CYS A 151 -20.09 8.04 -16.98
CA CYS A 151 -20.44 8.18 -18.38
C CYS A 151 -21.35 9.40 -18.46
N CYS A 152 -20.80 10.50 -18.99
CA CYS A 152 -21.59 11.61 -19.49
C CYS A 152 -22.62 11.05 -20.49
N SER A 153 -23.89 11.32 -20.24
CA SER A 153 -24.96 11.46 -21.24
C SER A 153 -26.00 12.39 -20.67
#